data_AF-A0A9E4N749-F1
#
_entry.id   AF-A0A9E4N749-F1
#
_cell.length_a   1.000
_cell.length_b   1.000
_cell.length_c   1.000
_cell.angle_alpha   90.00
_cell.angle_beta   90.00
_cell.angle_gamma   90.00
#
_symmetry.space_group_name_H-M   'P 1'
#
loop_
_entity.id
_entity.type
_entity.pdbx_description
1 polymer ?
#
loop_
_entity_poly.entity_id
_entity_poly.type
_entity_poly.pdbx_seq_one_letter_code
_entity_poly.pdbx_strand_id
1 'polypeptide(L)'
;MFGTKQKKRTESDLRQKFTKLGVDELEFCIEDEQDANANPRLAPLVLFHNIWKGVLSKGDNEWFSDSISQFESRQSSQGSSEEMWPEEQELFSALNAVAKSGIDLKHINTLIRQNQESLLQHVAYTLSDCYSDEEEFQDVYWAVFETDKNQKPLRPMNVLHQYYGLVDPEREMEDES
;
A
#
# COMPACT_ATOMS: atom_id res chain seq x y z
N MET A 1 -11.14 -25.43 -8.37
CA MET A 1 -12.24 -24.87 -9.20
C MET A 1 -12.95 -23.80 -8.39
N PHE A 2 -12.68 -22.53 -8.64
CA PHE A 2 -13.37 -21.42 -7.98
C PHE A 2 -14.67 -21.15 -8.73
N GLY A 3 -15.76 -21.80 -8.30
CA GLY A 3 -17.05 -21.76 -8.97
C GLY A 3 -18.06 -20.88 -8.23
N THR A 4 -18.06 -19.58 -8.50
CA THR A 4 -19.25 -18.75 -8.30
C THR A 4 -19.44 -17.87 -9.52
N LYS A 5 -20.68 -17.80 -10.04
CA LYS A 5 -21.06 -16.87 -11.10
C LYS A 5 -20.89 -15.46 -10.56
N GLN A 6 -19.74 -14.84 -10.82
CA GLN A 6 -19.48 -13.46 -10.44
C GLN A 6 -20.51 -12.58 -11.16
N LYS A 7 -21.23 -11.76 -10.41
CA LYS A 7 -22.17 -10.79 -11.00
C LYS A 7 -21.35 -9.87 -11.90
N LYS A 8 -21.61 -9.89 -13.21
CA LYS A 8 -20.93 -9.01 -14.17
C LYS A 8 -21.14 -7.56 -13.71
N ARG A 9 -20.04 -6.86 -13.41
CA ARG A 9 -20.06 -5.44 -13.02
C ARG A 9 -20.45 -4.62 -14.25
N THR A 10 -21.25 -3.58 -14.06
CA THR A 10 -21.64 -2.69 -15.17
C THR A 10 -20.51 -1.69 -15.43
N GLU A 11 -20.41 -1.17 -16.65
CA GLU A 11 -19.43 -0.14 -17.01
C GLU A 11 -19.52 1.08 -16.08
N SER A 12 -20.75 1.54 -15.79
CA SER A 12 -20.99 2.66 -14.87
C SER A 12 -20.50 2.38 -13.43
N ASP A 13 -20.63 1.15 -12.94
CA ASP A 13 -20.11 0.75 -11.62
C ASP A 13 -18.58 0.74 -11.60
N LEU A 14 -17.96 0.24 -12.67
CA LEU A 14 -16.50 0.22 -12.82
C LEU A 14 -15.93 1.62 -12.92
N ARG A 15 -16.52 2.48 -13.74
CA ARG A 15 -16.12 3.89 -13.88
C ARG A 15 -16.14 4.60 -12.54
N GLN A 16 -17.24 4.49 -11.79
CA GLN A 16 -17.34 5.11 -10.47
C GLN A 16 -16.24 4.63 -9.51
N LYS A 17 -15.93 3.33 -9.52
CA LYS A 17 -14.89 2.75 -8.65
C LYS A 17 -13.49 3.20 -9.05
N PHE A 18 -13.15 3.17 -10.34
CA PHE A 18 -11.83 3.59 -10.80
C PHE A 18 -11.59 5.09 -10.61
N THR A 19 -12.63 5.92 -10.79
CA THR A 19 -12.54 7.35 -10.46
C THR A 19 -12.20 7.56 -8.97
N LYS A 20 -12.85 6.83 -8.06
CA LYS A 20 -12.53 6.87 -6.62
C LYS A 20 -11.14 6.32 -6.28
N LEU A 21 -10.55 5.54 -7.17
CA LEU A 21 -9.18 5.06 -7.00
C LEU A 21 -8.18 6.05 -7.60
N GLY A 22 -8.61 7.21 -8.11
CA GLY A 22 -7.71 8.19 -8.72
C GLY A 22 -7.07 7.71 -10.02
N VAL A 23 -7.73 6.80 -10.75
CA VAL A 23 -7.15 6.19 -11.95
C VAL A 23 -7.20 7.13 -13.15
N ASP A 24 -6.03 7.40 -13.75
CA ASP A 24 -5.91 8.26 -14.94
C ASP A 24 -6.44 7.59 -16.22
N GLU A 25 -6.17 6.29 -16.38
CA GLU A 25 -6.52 5.53 -17.59
C GLU A 25 -7.82 4.73 -17.40
N LEU A 26 -8.92 5.45 -17.13
CA LEU A 26 -10.22 4.83 -16.80
C LEU A 26 -10.71 3.84 -17.86
N GLU A 27 -10.70 4.21 -19.14
CA GLU A 27 -11.24 3.35 -20.21
C GLU A 27 -10.46 2.05 -20.33
N PHE A 28 -9.13 2.15 -20.32
CA PHE A 28 -8.24 0.99 -20.35
C PHE A 28 -8.52 0.03 -19.17
N CYS A 29 -8.73 0.58 -17.98
CA CYS A 29 -9.05 -0.25 -16.81
C CYS A 29 -10.43 -0.89 -16.86
N ILE A 30 -11.41 -0.20 -17.45
CA ILE A 30 -12.76 -0.75 -17.65
C ILE A 30 -12.73 -1.87 -18.68
N GLU A 31 -12.03 -1.69 -19.80
CA GLU A 31 -11.86 -2.69 -20.85
C GLU A 31 -11.23 -3.98 -20.30
N ASP A 32 -10.10 -3.86 -19.60
CA ASP A 32 -9.41 -5.01 -18.99
C ASP A 32 -10.24 -5.72 -17.90
N GLU A 33 -11.09 -5.00 -17.16
CA GLU A 33 -11.97 -5.63 -16.17
C GLU A 33 -13.16 -6.36 -16.82
N GLN A 34 -13.52 -6.03 -18.06
CA GLN A 34 -14.62 -6.65 -18.80
C GLN A 34 -14.19 -7.76 -19.77
N ASP A 35 -12.94 -7.76 -20.21
CA ASP A 35 -12.37 -8.83 -21.05
C ASP A 35 -12.11 -10.10 -20.22
N ALA A 36 -12.64 -11.23 -20.68
CA ALA A 36 -12.45 -12.53 -20.05
C ALA A 36 -11.02 -13.07 -20.17
N ASN A 37 -10.22 -12.53 -21.10
CA ASN A 37 -8.84 -12.93 -21.35
C ASN A 37 -7.81 -11.97 -20.74
N ALA A 38 -8.25 -10.80 -20.25
CA ALA A 38 -7.39 -9.82 -19.63
C ALA A 38 -7.18 -10.10 -18.13
N ASN A 39 -6.22 -9.37 -17.54
CA ASN A 39 -5.99 -9.39 -16.10
C ASN A 39 -6.90 -8.32 -15.44
N PRO A 40 -7.86 -8.72 -14.59
CA PRO A 40 -8.76 -7.79 -13.94
C PRO A 40 -8.01 -6.81 -13.03
N ARG A 41 -8.30 -5.51 -13.18
CA ARG A 41 -7.53 -4.42 -12.56
C ARG A 41 -8.09 -3.97 -11.21
N LEU A 42 -9.39 -4.14 -10.97
CA LEU A 42 -10.05 -3.52 -9.82
C LEU A 42 -9.47 -3.99 -8.48
N ALA A 43 -9.28 -5.30 -8.29
CA ALA A 43 -8.78 -5.83 -7.02
C ALA A 43 -7.33 -5.40 -6.71
N PRO A 44 -6.36 -5.51 -7.66
CA PRO A 44 -5.03 -4.91 -7.52
C PRO A 44 -5.05 -3.43 -7.13
N LEU A 45 -5.83 -2.60 -7.84
CA LEU A 45 -5.88 -1.16 -7.61
C LEU A 45 -6.47 -0.82 -6.24
N VAL A 46 -7.49 -1.57 -5.78
CA VAL A 46 -8.02 -1.43 -4.41
C VAL A 46 -6.97 -1.80 -3.36
N LEU A 47 -6.20 -2.87 -3.59
CA LEU A 47 -5.12 -3.24 -2.67
C LEU A 47 -4.06 -2.13 -2.59
N PHE A 48 -3.60 -1.62 -3.72
CA PHE A 48 -2.63 -0.50 -3.76
C PHE A 48 -3.15 0.74 -3.07
N HIS A 49 -4.37 1.16 -3.38
CA HIS A 49 -4.99 2.32 -2.75
C HIS A 49 -5.04 2.18 -1.21
N ASN A 50 -5.30 0.98 -0.68
CA ASN A 50 -5.28 0.77 0.77
C ASN A 50 -3.87 0.76 1.36
N ILE A 51 -2.89 0.14 0.69
CA ILE A 51 -1.50 0.15 1.16
C ILE A 51 -0.94 1.58 1.14
N TRP A 52 -1.31 2.36 0.14
CA TRP A 52 -0.83 3.74 -0.02
C TRP A 52 -1.22 4.65 1.14
N LYS A 53 -2.31 4.38 1.85
CA LYS A 53 -2.71 5.14 3.05
C LYS A 53 -1.67 5.07 4.18
N GLY A 54 -0.76 4.11 4.13
CA GLY A 54 0.39 4.04 5.04
C GLY A 54 1.64 4.79 4.56
N VAL A 55 1.64 5.32 3.33
CA VAL A 55 2.72 6.16 2.80
C VAL A 55 2.52 7.58 3.28
N LEU A 56 3.62 8.22 3.67
CA LEU A 56 3.61 9.61 4.12
C LEU A 56 3.11 10.54 3.00
N SER A 57 2.13 11.39 3.32
CA SER A 57 1.53 12.30 2.33
C SER A 57 2.47 13.44 1.96
N LYS A 58 2.39 13.95 0.72
CA LYS A 58 3.10 15.18 0.34
C LYS A 58 2.67 16.34 1.25
N GLY A 59 3.61 16.86 2.03
CA GLY A 59 3.37 17.99 2.91
C GLY A 59 2.84 17.64 4.30
N ASP A 60 2.72 16.35 4.64
CA ASP A 60 2.59 15.96 6.04
C ASP A 60 3.83 16.44 6.80
N ASN A 61 3.62 17.38 7.72
CA ASN A 61 4.67 17.93 8.60
C ASN A 61 4.49 17.46 10.05
N GLU A 62 3.44 16.71 10.33
CA GLU A 62 3.03 16.30 11.68
C GLU A 62 3.49 14.88 12.00
N TRP A 63 3.67 14.01 11.00
CA TRP A 63 4.10 12.62 11.17
C TRP A 63 5.31 12.46 12.09
N PHE A 64 6.31 13.35 11.96
CA PHE A 64 7.53 13.27 12.74
C PHE A 64 7.28 13.58 14.22
N SER A 65 6.52 14.64 14.52
CA SER A 65 6.12 14.97 15.89
C SER A 65 5.18 13.93 16.47
N ASP A 66 4.23 13.43 15.68
CA ASP A 66 3.28 12.40 16.09
C ASP A 66 3.99 11.10 16.43
N SER A 67 5.00 10.71 15.65
CA SER A 67 5.81 9.52 15.91
C SER A 67 6.57 9.63 17.23
N ILE A 68 7.15 10.80 17.53
CA ILE A 68 7.82 11.07 18.82
C ILE A 68 6.80 11.02 19.96
N SER A 69 5.68 11.74 19.84
CA SER A 69 4.65 11.81 20.89
C SER A 69 3.99 10.46 21.17
N GLN A 70 3.75 9.65 20.14
CA GLN A 70 3.25 8.28 20.30
C GLN A 70 4.24 7.42 21.09
N PHE A 71 5.53 7.54 20.81
CA PHE A 71 6.56 6.80 21.54
C PHE A 71 6.64 7.26 23.01
N GLU A 72 6.66 8.57 23.27
CA GLU A 72 6.67 9.14 24.61
C GLU A 72 5.43 8.71 25.43
N SER A 73 4.26 8.67 24.79
CA SER A 73 3.03 8.20 25.41
C SER A 73 3.11 6.72 25.78
N ARG A 74 3.65 5.86 24.90
CA ARG A 74 3.82 4.43 25.19
C ARG A 74 4.78 4.21 26.35
N GLN A 75 5.94 4.86 26.31
CA GLN A 75 6.94 4.78 27.37
C GLN A 75 6.37 5.21 28.73
N SER A 76 5.55 6.27 28.75
CA SER A 76 4.88 6.75 29.97
C SER A 76 3.81 5.79 30.50
N SER A 77 3.18 5.00 29.62
CA SER A 77 2.11 4.05 29.97
C SER A 77 2.61 2.68 30.43
N GLN A 78 3.74 2.20 29.89
CA GLN A 78 4.27 0.86 30.18
C GLN A 78 5.25 0.82 31.35
N GLY A 79 5.63 1.98 31.92
CA GLY A 79 6.41 2.05 33.16
C GLY A 79 7.89 1.63 33.06
N SER A 80 8.29 0.88 32.03
CA SER A 80 9.69 0.60 31.70
C SER A 80 9.89 0.51 30.18
N SER A 81 11.09 0.89 29.71
CA SER A 81 11.48 0.74 28.30
C SER A 81 11.70 -0.71 27.88
N GLU A 82 11.73 -1.66 28.81
CA GLU A 82 12.04 -3.09 28.54
C GLU A 82 10.91 -3.81 27.80
N GLU A 83 9.72 -3.22 27.71
CA GLU A 83 8.58 -3.77 26.97
C GLU A 83 8.53 -3.34 25.49
N MET A 84 9.44 -2.46 25.05
CA MET A 84 9.55 -2.05 23.65
C MET A 84 10.56 -2.90 22.90
N TRP A 85 10.30 -3.12 21.60
CA TRP A 85 11.26 -3.80 20.74
C TRP A 85 12.55 -2.95 20.63
N PRO A 86 13.75 -3.56 20.63
CA PRO A 86 15.01 -2.83 20.52
C PRO A 86 15.03 -1.84 19.35
N GLU A 87 14.47 -2.24 18.21
CA GLU A 87 14.38 -1.43 16.99
C GLU A 87 13.53 -0.17 17.18
N GLU A 88 12.48 -0.23 18.01
CA GLU A 88 11.64 0.93 18.33
C GLU A 88 12.41 1.94 19.19
N GLN A 89 13.23 1.47 20.13
CA GLN A 89 14.08 2.36 20.96
C GLN A 89 15.15 3.05 20.12
N GLU A 90 15.79 2.33 19.21
CA GLU A 90 16.77 2.89 18.28
C GLU A 90 16.13 3.94 17.36
N LEU A 91 14.95 3.63 16.81
CA LEU A 91 14.18 4.57 16.00
C LEU A 91 13.87 5.86 16.78
N PHE A 92 13.36 5.74 18.02
CA PHE A 92 13.07 6.92 18.83
C PHE A 92 14.31 7.76 19.15
N SER A 93 15.43 7.11 19.45
CA SER A 93 16.71 7.78 19.67
C SER A 93 17.15 8.54 18.40
N ALA A 94 17.03 7.93 17.23
CA ALA A 94 17.33 8.54 15.95
C ALA A 94 16.42 9.74 15.65
N LEU A 95 15.11 9.61 15.86
CA LEU A 95 14.15 10.70 15.69
C LEU A 95 14.49 11.88 16.62
N ASN A 96 14.80 11.63 17.88
CA ASN A 96 15.23 12.68 18.81
C ASN A 96 16.54 13.36 18.38
N ALA A 97 17.50 12.61 17.87
CA ALA A 97 18.75 13.16 17.36
C ALA A 97 18.50 14.06 16.14
N VAL A 98 17.64 13.64 15.21
CA VAL A 98 17.22 14.43 14.05
C VAL A 98 16.51 15.71 14.49
N ALA A 99 15.57 15.63 15.44
CA ALA A 99 14.86 16.79 15.98
C ALA A 99 15.81 17.86 16.54
N LYS A 100 16.89 17.43 17.21
CA LYS A 100 17.90 18.31 17.82
C LYS A 100 18.95 18.83 16.83
N SER A 101 19.04 18.23 15.64
CA SER A 101 20.05 18.57 14.64
C SER A 101 19.75 19.88 13.89
N GLY A 102 18.52 20.38 13.95
CA GLY A 102 18.07 21.56 13.21
C GLY A 102 17.89 21.33 11.70
N ILE A 103 17.93 20.08 11.24
CA ILE A 103 17.58 19.71 9.85
C ILE A 103 16.11 20.03 9.61
N ASP A 104 15.81 20.57 8.42
CA ASP A 104 14.43 20.75 7.97
C ASP A 104 13.75 19.38 7.80
N LEU A 105 12.70 19.14 8.59
CA LEU A 105 11.93 17.90 8.60
C LEU A 105 11.31 17.60 7.23
N LYS A 106 11.10 18.61 6.37
CA LYS A 106 10.63 18.39 5.00
C LYS A 106 11.57 17.51 4.18
N HIS A 107 12.89 17.65 4.36
CA HIS A 107 13.86 16.80 3.68
C HIS A 107 13.79 15.36 4.20
N ILE A 108 13.61 15.19 5.51
CA ILE A 108 13.47 13.87 6.13
C ILE A 108 12.19 13.17 5.65
N ASN A 109 11.06 13.89 5.65
CA ASN A 109 9.78 13.38 5.17
C ASN A 109 9.86 12.99 3.68
N THR A 110 10.56 13.77 2.86
CA THR A 110 10.81 13.43 1.45
C THR A 110 11.57 12.11 1.31
N LEU A 111 12.64 11.92 2.09
CA LEU A 111 13.43 10.68 2.06
C LEU A 111 12.62 9.46 2.53
N ILE A 112 11.85 9.60 3.60
CA ILE A 112 11.01 8.53 4.15
C ILE A 112 9.93 8.14 3.14
N ARG A 113 9.22 9.13 2.59
CA ARG A 113 8.20 8.91 1.55
C ARG A 113 8.79 8.18 0.35
N GLN A 114 9.95 8.61 -0.16
CA GLN A 114 10.61 7.96 -1.28
C GLN A 114 10.99 6.49 -0.98
N ASN A 115 11.45 6.21 0.25
CA ASN A 115 11.75 4.84 0.68
C ASN A 115 10.48 3.98 0.79
N GLN A 116 9.38 4.54 1.31
CA GLN A 116 8.09 3.84 1.38
C GLN A 116 7.53 3.53 -0.01
N GLU A 117 7.59 4.50 -0.93
CA GLU A 117 7.22 4.33 -2.34
C GLU A 117 8.08 3.23 -3.01
N SER A 118 9.40 3.27 -2.80
CA SER A 118 10.32 2.26 -3.33
C SER A 118 10.04 0.86 -2.77
N LEU A 119 9.73 0.75 -1.46
CA LEU A 119 9.36 -0.52 -0.84
C LEU A 119 8.05 -1.05 -1.43
N LEU A 120 7.05 -0.18 -1.60
CA LEU A 120 5.78 -0.56 -2.20
C LEU A 120 5.97 -1.05 -3.64
N GLN A 121 6.81 -0.38 -4.41
CA GLN A 121 7.17 -0.81 -5.76
C GLN A 121 7.84 -2.18 -5.74
N HIS A 122 8.81 -2.40 -4.85
CA HIS A 122 9.50 -3.69 -4.74
C HIS A 122 8.50 -4.82 -4.40
N VAL A 123 7.64 -4.60 -3.41
CA VAL A 123 6.57 -5.52 -3.03
C VAL A 123 5.64 -5.80 -4.21
N ALA A 124 5.24 -4.78 -4.98
CA ALA A 124 4.42 -4.95 -6.18
C ALA A 124 5.06 -5.86 -7.24
N TYR A 125 6.38 -5.74 -7.44
CA TYR A 125 7.14 -6.61 -8.33
C TYR A 125 7.22 -8.03 -7.80
N THR A 126 7.61 -8.21 -6.54
CA THR A 126 7.70 -9.53 -5.90
C THR A 126 6.35 -10.26 -5.92
N LEU A 127 5.24 -9.55 -5.72
CA LEU A 127 3.89 -10.13 -5.80
C LEU A 127 3.40 -10.38 -7.24
N SER A 128 4.11 -9.90 -8.26
CA SER A 128 3.82 -10.23 -9.66
C SER A 128 4.59 -11.45 -10.16
N ASP A 129 5.70 -11.76 -9.50
CA ASP A 129 6.59 -12.86 -9.85
C ASP A 129 6.73 -13.76 -8.63
N CYS A 130 5.69 -14.55 -8.36
CA CYS A 130 5.61 -15.37 -7.15
C CYS A 130 6.50 -16.63 -7.17
N TYR A 131 7.46 -16.68 -8.10
CA TYR A 131 8.48 -17.72 -8.17
C TYR A 131 9.69 -17.30 -7.32
N SER A 132 10.27 -18.26 -6.60
CA SER A 132 11.54 -18.06 -5.93
C SER A 132 12.68 -18.55 -6.81
N ASP A 133 13.72 -17.74 -6.95
CA ASP A 133 14.99 -18.14 -7.59
C ASP A 133 15.85 -19.02 -6.67
N GLU A 134 15.51 -19.09 -5.37
CA GLU A 134 16.24 -19.88 -4.39
C GLU A 134 15.84 -21.35 -4.48
N GLU A 135 16.82 -22.23 -4.71
CA GLU A 135 16.61 -23.66 -4.96
C GLU A 135 15.79 -24.34 -3.85
N GLU A 136 15.98 -23.93 -2.60
CA GLU A 136 15.27 -24.46 -1.43
C GLU A 136 13.79 -24.08 -1.35
N PHE A 137 13.34 -23.12 -2.15
CA PHE A 137 11.95 -22.63 -2.18
C PHE A 137 11.25 -22.80 -3.53
N GLN A 138 11.84 -23.52 -4.49
CA GLN A 138 11.25 -23.74 -5.82
C GLN A 138 9.88 -24.48 -5.78
N ASP A 139 9.60 -25.21 -4.72
CA ASP A 139 8.32 -25.90 -4.51
C ASP A 139 7.32 -25.09 -3.67
N VAL A 140 7.67 -23.87 -3.25
CA VAL A 140 6.81 -22.99 -2.45
C VAL A 140 6.21 -21.92 -3.34
N TYR A 141 4.88 -21.95 -3.45
CA TYR A 141 4.10 -20.99 -4.23
C TYR A 141 3.17 -20.22 -3.31
N TRP A 142 3.02 -18.94 -3.57
CA TRP A 142 2.04 -18.10 -2.90
C TRP A 142 1.35 -17.19 -3.91
N ALA A 143 0.17 -16.71 -3.54
CA ALA A 143 -0.61 -15.80 -4.37
C ALA A 143 -1.51 -14.95 -3.48
N VAL A 144 -1.80 -13.74 -3.92
CA VAL A 144 -2.80 -12.88 -3.28
C VAL A 144 -4.16 -13.15 -3.93
N PHE A 145 -5.24 -13.20 -3.15
CA PHE A 145 -6.57 -13.51 -3.67
C PHE A 145 -7.55 -12.35 -3.43
N GLU A 146 -8.39 -12.04 -4.42
CA GLU A 146 -9.64 -11.31 -4.20
C GLU A 146 -10.56 -12.21 -3.37
N THR A 147 -11.15 -11.68 -2.29
CA THR A 147 -12.07 -12.42 -1.43
C THR A 147 -13.49 -11.87 -1.51
N ASP A 148 -14.47 -12.72 -1.24
CA ASP A 148 -15.86 -12.29 -1.02
C ASP A 148 -16.04 -11.70 0.39
N LYS A 149 -17.26 -11.22 0.68
CA LYS A 149 -17.61 -10.67 1.99
C LYS A 149 -17.49 -11.67 3.17
N ASN A 150 -17.35 -12.97 2.89
CA ASN A 150 -17.17 -14.02 3.90
C ASN A 150 -15.72 -14.52 3.92
N GLN A 151 -14.78 -13.75 3.35
CA GLN A 151 -13.35 -14.08 3.27
C GLN A 151 -13.04 -15.33 2.44
N LYS A 152 -13.95 -15.74 1.54
CA LYS A 152 -13.68 -16.86 0.64
C LYS A 152 -12.93 -16.38 -0.60
N PRO A 153 -11.87 -17.07 -1.03
CA PRO A 153 -11.13 -16.69 -2.24
C PRO A 153 -12.03 -16.82 -3.48
N LEU A 154 -12.04 -15.76 -4.29
CA LEU A 154 -12.74 -15.69 -5.56
C LEU A 154 -11.80 -16.01 -6.72
N ARG A 155 -10.68 -15.27 -6.82
CA ARG A 155 -9.67 -15.42 -7.87
C ARG A 155 -8.30 -14.92 -7.40
N PRO A 156 -7.20 -15.49 -7.90
CA PRO A 156 -5.86 -14.95 -7.64
C PRO A 156 -5.65 -13.61 -8.35
N MET A 157 -4.81 -12.77 -7.77
CA MET A 157 -4.30 -11.53 -8.36
C MET A 157 -2.92 -11.84 -8.94
N ASN A 158 -2.87 -11.97 -10.27
CA ASN A 158 -1.68 -12.48 -10.97
C ASN A 158 -0.68 -11.38 -11.37
N VAL A 159 -1.06 -10.10 -11.23
CA VAL A 159 -0.22 -8.97 -11.61
C VAL A 159 -0.46 -7.86 -10.61
N LEU A 160 0.61 -7.30 -10.02
CA LEU A 160 0.55 -6.14 -9.12
C LEU A 160 1.49 -5.00 -9.57
N HIS A 161 2.56 -5.27 -10.31
CA HIS A 161 3.56 -4.28 -10.72
C HIS A 161 3.04 -3.20 -11.68
N GLN A 162 2.09 -3.52 -12.57
CA GLN A 162 1.58 -2.58 -13.58
C GLN A 162 0.65 -1.50 -13.00
N TYR A 163 0.30 -1.59 -11.72
CA TYR A 163 -0.80 -0.82 -11.14
C TYR A 163 -0.34 0.34 -10.26
N TYR A 164 0.93 0.35 -9.85
CA TYR A 164 1.51 1.43 -9.04
C TYR A 164 1.42 2.80 -9.74
N GLY A 165 1.70 2.85 -11.05
CA GLY A 165 1.68 4.10 -11.82
C GLY A 165 0.29 4.55 -12.30
N LEU A 166 -0.75 3.74 -12.06
CA LEU A 166 -2.11 4.04 -12.51
C LEU A 166 -2.98 4.69 -11.43
N VAL A 167 -2.49 4.75 -10.19
CA VAL A 167 -3.19 5.35 -9.06
C VAL A 167 -2.44 6.61 -8.69
N ASP A 168 -3.10 7.76 -8.74
CA ASP A 168 -2.69 8.93 -7.97
C ASP A 168 -3.56 9.03 -6.71
N PRO A 169 -3.09 8.51 -5.57
CA PRO A 169 -3.86 8.46 -4.33
C PRO A 169 -3.95 9.82 -3.63
N GLU A 170 -3.16 10.81 -4.03
CA GLU A 170 -3.27 12.17 -3.48
C GLU A 170 -4.33 13.00 -4.22
N ARG A 171 -4.80 12.54 -5.39
CA ARG A 171 -5.81 13.23 -6.20
C ARG A 171 -7.17 13.40 -5.51
N GLU A 172 -7.62 12.43 -4.72
CA GLU A 172 -8.87 12.59 -3.94
C GLU A 172 -8.70 13.63 -2.81
N MET A 173 -7.49 13.79 -2.25
CA MET A 173 -7.24 14.74 -1.16
C MET A 173 -7.18 16.20 -1.63
N GLU A 174 -6.93 16.44 -2.93
CA GLU A 174 -7.00 17.76 -3.54
C GLU A 174 -8.44 18.23 -3.80
N ASP A 175 -9.40 17.31 -4.00
CA ASP A 175 -10.81 17.64 -4.25
C ASP A 175 -11.64 17.80 -2.94
N GLU A 176 -11.09 17.41 -1.79
CA GLU A 176 -11.74 17.53 -0.46
C GLU A 176 -11.15 18.65 0.44
N SER A 177 -10.19 19.43 -0.05
CA SER A 177 -9.56 20.57 0.65
C SER A 177 -9.95 21.95 0.11
#